data_AF-A0A2N1UVN5-F1
#
_entry.id   AF-A0A2N1UVN5-F1
#
_cell.length_a   1.000
_cell.length_b   1.000
_cell.length_c   1.000
_cell.angle_alpha   90.00
_cell.angle_beta   90.00
_cell.angle_gamma   90.00
#
_symmetry.space_group_name_H-M   'P 1'
#
loop_
_entity.id
_entity.type
_entity.pdbx_description
1 polymer ?
#
loop_
_entity_poly.entity_id
_entity_poly.type
_entity_poly.pdbx_seq_one_letter_code
_entity_poly.pdbx_strand_id
1 'polypeptide(L)'
;GRQRYDNDQRNLFRRMPSYTIADLKLTHEAGDWRLAAGINMPARTTVISSLSKRTDVGHRVLTVNEFTQMTGRAGRRGMDTEGYCVILGSLYQSPYQAIELIQGDFDPIASHFTLSYNMVLNLLRHADRKEVRQVLQRSFGQYLSNKEMINLNLLMEKKRHDLDKIQRSPEAKSIGRHLRTQIKGLSKQLKRQQEIYLKEFDALTRVLQYFGRLKPDKTRWHLTSLGEMTGHIRAQNDLLISLVIESIDYNSFSPVELAAIFSTMVFEPRRYMQHDLSTCSRKVRQFFKDILYIADDLRYVQEEEGIHLPITVEFDFAPLVVLWGGGAKWSNLFKFTEMTDGDVVRAMRQLIDLLRQIETLPGAPPELRKKVHDALPLLDRDLIQLVI
;
A
#
# COMPACT_ATOMS: atom_id res chain seq x y z
N GLY A 1 9.26 35.31 -25.92
CA GLY A 1 10.09 36.48 -25.58
C GLY A 1 9.80 36.87 -24.14
N ARG A 2 10.85 37.11 -23.34
CA ARG A 2 10.80 37.38 -21.89
C ARG A 2 9.68 38.37 -21.51
N GLN A 3 8.68 37.92 -20.75
CA GLN A 3 7.85 38.80 -19.93
C GLN A 3 8.34 38.70 -18.48
N ARG A 4 8.79 39.84 -17.96
CA ARG A 4 9.18 40.04 -16.56
C ARG A 4 7.99 39.67 -15.66
N TYR A 5 8.22 38.78 -14.70
CA TYR A 5 7.37 38.67 -13.53
C TYR A 5 7.44 40.00 -12.78
N ASP A 6 6.40 40.80 -12.91
CA ASP A 6 6.27 42.07 -12.20
C ASP A 6 5.81 41.79 -10.77
N ASN A 7 6.58 42.26 -9.79
CA ASN A 7 6.34 42.04 -8.36
C ASN A 7 5.10 42.78 -7.82
N ASP A 8 4.41 43.54 -8.67
CA ASP A 8 3.27 44.37 -8.28
C ASP A 8 1.92 43.63 -8.22
N GLN A 9 1.82 42.37 -8.66
CA GLN A 9 0.59 41.59 -8.45
C GLN A 9 0.32 41.27 -6.97
N ARG A 10 1.32 41.31 -6.08
CA ARG A 10 1.10 41.15 -4.63
C ARG A 10 0.39 42.35 -3.98
N ASN A 11 0.44 43.53 -4.60
CA ASN A 11 -0.12 44.75 -4.02
C ASN A 11 -1.55 45.09 -4.49
N LEU A 12 -2.02 44.50 -5.60
CA LEU A 12 -3.40 44.70 -6.05
C LEU A 12 -4.43 44.00 -5.12
N PHE A 13 -4.03 42.92 -4.43
CA PHE A 13 -4.90 42.17 -3.51
C PHE A 13 -5.12 42.85 -2.15
N ARG A 14 -4.33 43.87 -1.78
CA ARG A 14 -4.45 44.55 -0.47
C ARG A 14 -5.46 45.70 -0.43
N ARG A 15 -6.04 46.11 -1.56
CA ARG A 15 -6.92 47.29 -1.66
C ARG A 15 -8.38 46.98 -2.01
N MET A 16 -8.80 45.71 -1.98
CA MET A 16 -10.21 45.37 -2.20
C MET A 16 -11.01 45.34 -0.88
N PRO A 17 -12.19 45.99 -0.84
CA PRO A 17 -13.04 46.01 0.35
C PRO A 17 -13.60 44.61 0.65
N SER A 18 -13.34 44.14 1.87
CA SER A 18 -14.06 43.18 2.70
C SER A 18 -15.06 42.21 2.03
N TYR A 19 -14.64 41.44 1.04
CA TYR A 19 -15.21 40.12 0.77
C TYR A 19 -14.05 39.13 0.74
N THR A 20 -13.85 38.49 1.88
CA THR A 20 -12.84 37.47 2.11
C THR A 20 -13.04 36.34 1.10
N ILE A 21 -12.20 36.26 0.06
CA ILE A 21 -11.90 35.00 -0.61
C ILE A 21 -11.09 34.19 0.41
N ALA A 22 -11.77 33.63 1.40
CA ALA A 22 -11.14 32.97 2.54
C ALA A 22 -10.73 31.53 2.22
N ASP A 23 -11.40 30.88 1.26
CA ASP A 23 -11.20 29.45 0.98
C ASP A 23 -11.41 29.10 -0.50
N LEU A 24 -10.64 29.72 -1.40
CA LEU A 24 -10.44 29.16 -2.73
C LEU A 24 -9.16 28.31 -2.72
N LYS A 25 -9.27 27.05 -2.31
CA LYS A 25 -8.15 26.10 -2.37
C LYS A 25 -8.19 25.37 -3.72
N LEU A 26 -7.49 25.92 -4.71
CA LEU A 26 -7.25 25.29 -6.00
C LEU A 26 -6.21 24.18 -5.83
N THR A 27 -6.63 22.92 -5.86
CA THR A 27 -5.71 21.78 -5.90
C THR A 27 -5.57 21.29 -7.34
N HIS A 28 -4.40 21.53 -7.94
CA HIS A 28 -4.10 21.12 -9.32
C HIS A 28 -3.49 19.71 -9.41
N GLU A 29 -3.29 19.00 -8.29
CA GLU A 29 -2.62 17.71 -8.30
C GLU A 29 -3.58 16.52 -8.34
N ALA A 30 -3.36 15.65 -9.32
CA ALA A 30 -4.03 14.37 -9.49
C ALA A 30 -3.63 13.41 -8.34
N GLY A 31 -4.31 13.50 -7.19
CA GLY A 31 -4.05 12.60 -6.07
C GLY A 31 -4.73 12.94 -4.74
N ASP A 32 -5.30 14.14 -4.59
CA ASP A 32 -5.60 14.71 -3.27
C ASP A 32 -7.05 14.57 -2.79
N TRP A 33 -7.71 13.44 -3.09
CA TRP A 33 -8.96 13.05 -2.39
C TRP A 33 -8.77 12.97 -0.86
N ARG A 34 -7.53 12.90 -0.38
CA ARG A 34 -7.13 12.88 1.04
C ARG A 34 -7.62 14.10 1.81
N LEU A 35 -7.75 15.29 1.19
CA LEU A 35 -8.34 16.45 1.85
C LEU A 35 -9.82 16.21 2.22
N ALA A 36 -10.55 15.46 1.37
CA ALA A 36 -11.94 15.11 1.60
C ALA A 36 -12.11 13.95 2.59
N ALA A 37 -11.09 13.11 2.82
CA ALA A 37 -11.18 11.96 3.75
C ALA A 37 -10.54 12.22 5.13
N GLY A 38 -9.52 13.07 5.23
CA GLY A 38 -8.65 13.14 6.42
C GLY A 38 -8.71 14.42 7.26
N ILE A 39 -9.34 15.50 6.79
CA ILE A 39 -9.33 16.79 7.50
C ILE A 39 -10.77 17.28 7.71
N ASN A 40 -11.12 17.65 8.94
CA ASN A 40 -12.44 18.24 9.25
C ASN A 40 -12.49 19.73 8.84
N MET A 41 -12.47 20.00 7.54
CA MET A 41 -12.46 21.36 6.99
C MET A 41 -13.62 21.54 6.00
N PRO A 42 -14.83 21.89 6.48
CA PRO A 42 -15.99 22.14 5.63
C PRO A 42 -15.90 23.51 4.94
N ALA A 43 -16.45 23.61 3.73
CA ALA A 43 -16.52 24.82 2.93
C ALA A 43 -18.00 25.18 2.65
N ARG A 44 -18.32 26.43 2.32
CA ARG A 44 -19.69 26.80 1.93
C ARG A 44 -20.10 26.15 0.60
N THR A 45 -19.16 26.09 -0.34
CA THR A 45 -19.36 25.57 -1.69
C THR A 45 -18.21 24.65 -2.08
N THR A 46 -18.53 23.50 -2.66
CA THR A 46 -17.56 22.60 -3.30
C THR A 46 -17.68 22.70 -4.81
N VAL A 47 -16.55 22.77 -5.51
CA VAL A 47 -16.51 22.76 -6.98
C VAL A 47 -15.75 21.51 -7.45
N ILE A 48 -16.40 20.67 -8.26
CA ILE A 48 -15.81 19.47 -8.85
C ILE A 48 -15.44 19.79 -10.30
N SER A 49 -14.13 19.79 -10.60
CA SER A 49 -13.60 20.11 -11.93
C SER A 49 -13.62 18.94 -12.91
N SER A 50 -13.65 17.70 -12.41
CA SER A 50 -13.67 16.48 -13.22
C SER A 50 -14.32 15.34 -12.44
N LEU A 51 -15.16 14.56 -13.12
CA LEU A 51 -15.77 13.32 -12.60
C LEU A 51 -14.88 12.08 -12.77
N SER A 52 -13.64 12.26 -13.22
CA SER A 52 -12.66 11.19 -13.34
C SER A 52 -11.34 11.56 -12.67
N LYS A 53 -10.64 10.52 -12.20
CA LYS A 53 -9.31 10.64 -11.61
C LYS A 53 -8.32 9.68 -12.26
N ARG A 54 -7.04 10.01 -12.16
CA ARG A 54 -5.95 9.13 -12.55
C ARG A 54 -5.65 8.12 -11.44
N THR A 55 -5.38 6.90 -11.84
CA THR A 55 -4.95 5.76 -11.02
C THR A 55 -3.71 5.15 -11.66
N ASP A 56 -3.09 4.21 -10.97
CA ASP A 56 -1.88 3.52 -11.46
C ASP A 56 -2.15 2.73 -12.75
N VAL A 57 -3.41 2.33 -12.98
CA VAL A 57 -3.85 1.56 -14.17
C VAL A 57 -4.47 2.47 -15.25
N GLY A 58 -4.44 3.79 -15.08
CA GLY A 58 -5.00 4.76 -16.03
C GLY A 58 -6.09 5.64 -15.43
N HIS A 59 -6.96 6.21 -16.26
CA HIS A 59 -8.05 7.07 -15.80
C HIS A 59 -9.31 6.25 -15.49
N ARG A 60 -9.94 6.50 -14.35
CA ARG A 60 -11.26 5.96 -14.00
C ARG A 60 -12.22 7.04 -13.53
N VAL A 61 -13.51 6.78 -13.69
CA VAL A 61 -14.57 7.60 -13.09
C VAL A 61 -14.48 7.51 -11.56
N LEU A 62 -14.87 8.59 -10.88
CA LEU A 62 -15.02 8.60 -9.42
C LEU A 62 -16.06 7.54 -8.99
N THR A 63 -15.91 7.00 -7.79
CA THR A 63 -16.99 6.19 -7.21
C THR A 63 -18.01 7.07 -6.50
N VAL A 64 -19.21 6.53 -6.23
CA VAL A 64 -20.26 7.24 -5.47
C VAL A 64 -19.75 7.66 -4.09
N ASN A 65 -18.96 6.80 -3.43
CA ASN A 65 -18.33 7.12 -2.15
C ASN A 65 -17.38 8.32 -2.25
N GLU A 66 -16.52 8.35 -3.27
CA GLU A 66 -15.56 9.45 -3.49
C GLU A 66 -16.28 10.77 -3.79
N PHE A 67 -17.28 10.71 -4.68
CA PHE A 67 -18.11 11.85 -5.02
C PHE A 67 -18.85 12.40 -3.79
N THR A 68 -19.49 11.52 -3.00
CA THR A 68 -20.22 11.92 -1.79
C THR A 68 -19.29 12.49 -0.71
N GLN A 69 -18.08 11.93 -0.55
CA GLN A 69 -17.08 12.49 0.37
C GLN A 69 -16.64 13.90 -0.04
N MET A 70 -16.46 14.16 -1.34
CA MET A 70 -16.09 15.48 -1.84
C MET A 70 -17.24 16.49 -1.69
N THR A 71 -18.44 16.12 -2.12
CA THR A 71 -19.62 17.00 -2.07
C THR A 71 -20.11 17.24 -0.64
N GLY A 72 -19.98 16.26 0.25
CA GLY A 72 -20.34 16.37 1.67
C GLY A 72 -19.47 17.35 2.48
N ARG A 73 -18.44 17.95 1.87
CA ARG A 73 -17.70 19.08 2.44
C ARG A 73 -18.42 20.42 2.27
N ALA A 74 -19.42 20.50 1.40
CA ALA A 74 -20.21 21.70 1.21
C ALA A 74 -21.22 21.89 2.35
N GLY A 75 -21.32 23.11 2.87
CA GLY A 75 -22.15 23.49 4.00
C GLY A 75 -21.42 23.37 5.34
N ARG A 76 -21.18 24.51 6.00
CA ARG A 76 -20.58 24.56 7.33
C ARG A 76 -21.67 24.55 8.39
N ARG A 77 -21.64 23.54 9.27
CA ARG A 77 -22.62 23.36 10.34
C ARG A 77 -22.74 24.63 11.21
N GLY A 78 -23.95 25.16 11.31
CA GLY A 78 -24.25 26.35 12.12
C GLY A 78 -23.87 27.69 11.49
N MET A 79 -23.28 27.71 10.28
CA MET A 79 -22.96 28.94 9.55
C MET A 79 -23.75 29.05 8.24
N ASP A 80 -23.89 27.96 7.51
CA ASP A 80 -24.58 27.93 6.22
C ASP A 80 -25.93 27.21 6.36
N THR A 81 -27.00 27.79 5.79
CA THR A 81 -28.33 27.16 5.71
C THR A 81 -28.36 26.03 4.68
N GLU A 82 -27.55 26.18 3.63
CA GLU A 82 -27.43 25.25 2.50
C GLU A 82 -25.95 25.16 2.09
N GLY A 83 -25.53 23.98 1.66
CA GLY A 83 -24.24 23.75 1.01
C GLY A 83 -24.41 23.65 -0.50
N TYR A 84 -23.55 24.31 -1.27
CA TYR A 84 -23.62 24.26 -2.73
C TYR A 84 -22.56 23.33 -3.31
N CYS A 85 -22.95 22.49 -4.28
CA CYS A 85 -22.02 21.70 -5.07
C CYS A 85 -22.14 22.08 -6.55
N VAL A 86 -21.02 22.45 -7.17
CA VAL A 86 -20.95 22.83 -8.59
C VAL A 86 -20.08 21.83 -9.32
N ILE A 87 -20.60 21.19 -10.36
CA ILE A 87 -19.83 20.31 -11.25
C ILE A 87 -19.52 21.09 -12.52
N LEU A 88 -18.24 21.22 -12.86
CA LEU A 88 -17.83 21.86 -14.10
C LEU A 88 -18.02 20.88 -15.27
N GLY A 89 -18.81 21.29 -16.26
CA GLY A 89 -18.99 20.53 -17.48
C GLY A 89 -17.70 20.48 -18.30
N SER A 90 -17.41 19.32 -18.90
CA SER A 90 -16.29 19.12 -19.82
C SER A 90 -16.78 18.45 -21.10
N LEU A 91 -16.16 18.75 -22.23
CA LEU A 91 -16.49 18.13 -23.54
C LEU A 91 -16.29 16.61 -23.54
N TYR A 92 -15.52 16.08 -22.59
CA TYR A 92 -15.21 14.66 -22.46
C TYR A 92 -16.07 13.93 -21.43
N GLN A 93 -16.98 14.63 -20.75
CA GLN A 93 -17.81 14.07 -19.68
C GLN A 93 -19.29 14.30 -19.99
N SER A 94 -20.07 13.24 -19.86
CA SER A 94 -21.51 13.28 -20.11
C SER A 94 -22.24 13.75 -18.85
N PRO A 95 -23.26 14.63 -18.95
CA PRO A 95 -24.12 14.98 -17.81
C PRO A 95 -24.74 13.76 -17.12
N TYR A 96 -24.99 12.68 -17.87
CA TYR A 96 -25.52 11.43 -17.32
C TYR A 96 -24.57 10.78 -16.30
N GLN A 97 -23.25 10.90 -16.46
CA GLN A 97 -22.28 10.40 -15.49
C GLN A 97 -22.40 11.10 -14.12
N ALA A 98 -22.73 12.41 -14.13
CA ALA A 98 -22.99 13.14 -12.89
C ALA A 98 -24.26 12.62 -12.20
N ILE A 99 -25.32 12.37 -12.98
CA ILE A 99 -26.59 11.84 -12.47
C ILE A 99 -26.38 10.45 -11.87
N GLU A 100 -25.63 9.57 -12.54
CA GLU A 100 -25.27 8.25 -12.01
C GLU A 100 -24.53 8.34 -10.67
N LEU A 101 -23.63 9.31 -10.49
CA LEU A 101 -22.91 9.49 -9.24
C LEU A 101 -23.79 10.06 -8.11
N ILE A 102 -24.77 10.90 -8.46
CA ILE A 102 -25.70 11.51 -7.49
C ILE A 102 -26.78 10.51 -7.04
N GLN A 103 -27.27 9.69 -7.97
CA GLN A 103 -28.35 8.72 -7.71
C GLN A 103 -27.82 7.32 -7.38
N GLY A 104 -26.53 7.08 -7.57
CA GLY A 104 -25.91 5.77 -7.36
C GLY A 104 -25.93 5.35 -5.90
N ASP A 105 -25.99 4.03 -5.69
CA ASP A 105 -25.82 3.45 -4.38
C ASP A 105 -24.35 3.47 -3.96
N PHE A 106 -24.10 3.55 -2.65
CA PHE A 106 -22.75 3.45 -2.12
C PHE A 106 -22.13 2.09 -2.44
N ASP A 107 -20.85 2.09 -2.84
CA ASP A 107 -20.13 0.83 -3.06
C ASP A 107 -20.08 0.03 -1.75
N PRO A 108 -20.28 -1.29 -1.79
CA PRO A 108 -20.17 -2.13 -0.60
C PRO A 108 -18.75 -2.08 -0.04
N ILE A 109 -18.63 -2.21 1.28
CA ILE A 109 -17.32 -2.30 1.94
C ILE A 109 -16.62 -3.58 1.45
N ALA A 110 -15.50 -3.40 0.76
CA ALA A 110 -14.63 -4.49 0.35
C ALA A 110 -13.61 -4.83 1.45
N SER A 111 -13.31 -6.10 1.61
CA SER A 111 -12.21 -6.52 2.48
C SER A 111 -10.87 -6.26 1.80
N HIS A 112 -10.02 -5.44 2.42
CA HIS A 112 -8.62 -5.25 2.05
C HIS A 112 -7.67 -6.15 2.88
N PHE A 113 -8.21 -7.19 3.53
CA PHE A 113 -7.40 -8.13 4.29
C PHE A 113 -6.48 -8.94 3.36
N THR A 114 -5.18 -8.72 3.51
CA THR A 114 -4.10 -9.49 2.85
C THR A 114 -3.16 -10.04 3.91
N LEU A 115 -2.58 -11.21 3.65
CA LEU A 115 -1.55 -11.76 4.52
C LEU A 115 -0.18 -11.22 4.13
N SER A 116 0.60 -10.80 5.12
CA SER A 116 2.00 -10.40 4.96
C SER A 116 2.90 -11.27 5.82
N TYR A 117 4.21 -11.27 5.53
CA TYR A 117 5.20 -12.01 6.32
C TYR A 117 5.22 -11.54 7.78
N ASN A 118 5.21 -10.23 8.01
CA ASN A 118 5.10 -9.63 9.34
C ASN A 118 3.88 -10.15 10.10
N MET A 119 2.71 -10.19 9.44
CA MET A 119 1.49 -10.68 10.07
C MET A 119 1.62 -12.16 10.44
N VAL A 120 2.13 -12.99 9.55
CA VAL A 120 2.35 -14.42 9.80
C VAL A 120 3.28 -14.63 10.99
N LEU A 121 4.40 -13.92 11.05
CA LEU A 121 5.35 -14.01 12.17
C LEU A 121 4.72 -13.56 13.49
N ASN A 122 3.97 -12.45 13.48
CA ASN A 122 3.30 -11.93 14.67
C ASN A 122 2.17 -12.86 15.17
N LEU A 123 1.45 -13.49 14.26
CA LEU A 123 0.46 -14.52 14.60
C LEU A 123 1.14 -15.73 15.24
N LEU A 124 2.22 -16.24 14.64
CA LEU A 124 2.95 -17.39 15.14
C LEU A 124 3.70 -17.13 16.45
N ARG A 125 4.02 -15.87 16.76
CA ARG A 125 4.62 -15.48 18.05
C ARG A 125 3.68 -15.72 19.23
N HIS A 126 2.38 -15.50 19.03
CA HIS A 126 1.40 -15.46 20.12
C HIS A 126 0.35 -16.56 20.07
N ALA A 127 0.18 -17.23 18.92
CA ALA A 127 -0.90 -18.17 18.70
C ALA A 127 -0.39 -19.51 18.14
N ASP A 128 -1.04 -20.59 18.53
CA ASP A 128 -0.84 -21.89 17.90
C ASP A 128 -1.54 -21.97 16.54
N ARG A 129 -1.29 -23.05 15.79
CA ARG A 129 -1.88 -23.22 14.44
C ARG A 129 -3.42 -23.23 14.46
N LYS A 130 -4.05 -23.71 15.53
CA LYS A 130 -5.52 -23.76 15.64
C LYS A 130 -6.09 -22.38 15.90
N GLU A 131 -5.45 -21.61 16.78
CA GLU A 131 -5.80 -20.24 17.10
C GLU A 131 -5.62 -19.32 15.90
N VAL A 132 -4.50 -19.44 15.18
CA VAL A 132 -4.30 -18.71 13.91
C VAL A 132 -5.42 -19.02 12.92
N ARG A 133 -5.79 -20.29 12.79
CA ARG A 133 -6.92 -20.68 11.94
C ARG A 133 -8.22 -20.00 12.35
N GLN A 134 -8.51 -19.91 13.65
CA GLN A 134 -9.71 -19.22 14.14
C GLN A 134 -9.67 -17.72 13.83
N VAL A 135 -8.51 -17.07 13.97
CA VAL A 135 -8.35 -15.65 13.65
C VAL A 135 -8.61 -15.40 12.16
N LEU A 136 -7.98 -16.19 11.27
CA LEU A 136 -8.19 -16.06 9.83
C LEU A 136 -9.65 -16.35 9.43
N GLN A 137 -10.31 -17.29 10.11
CA GLN A 137 -11.71 -17.60 9.88
C GLN A 137 -12.68 -16.48 10.32
N ARG A 138 -12.25 -15.61 11.24
CA ARG A 138 -13.02 -14.44 11.71
C ARG A 138 -12.74 -13.17 10.90
N SER A 139 -11.81 -13.22 9.94
CA SER A 139 -11.52 -12.06 9.09
C SER A 139 -12.74 -11.60 8.29
N PHE A 140 -12.86 -10.30 8.01
CA PHE A 140 -13.97 -9.76 7.24
C PHE A 140 -14.00 -10.32 5.81
N GLY A 141 -12.83 -10.58 5.22
CA GLY A 141 -12.72 -11.28 3.93
C GLY A 141 -13.30 -12.69 3.97
N GLN A 142 -13.06 -13.43 5.06
CA GLN A 142 -13.72 -14.72 5.26
C GLN A 142 -15.22 -14.58 5.50
N TYR A 143 -15.67 -13.55 6.23
CA TYR A 143 -17.10 -13.29 6.42
C TYR A 143 -17.83 -13.03 5.09
N LEU A 144 -17.28 -12.18 4.23
CA LEU A 144 -17.84 -11.92 2.89
C LEU A 144 -17.83 -13.21 2.04
N SER A 145 -16.73 -13.96 2.07
CA SER A 145 -16.65 -15.27 1.42
C SER A 145 -17.72 -16.23 1.94
N ASN A 146 -17.98 -16.24 3.25
CA ASN A 146 -19.03 -17.05 3.86
C ASN A 146 -20.43 -16.63 3.37
N LYS A 147 -20.67 -15.34 3.15
CA LYS A 147 -21.93 -14.85 2.57
C LYS A 147 -22.12 -15.33 1.14
N GLU A 148 -21.08 -15.29 0.31
CA GLU A 148 -21.13 -15.86 -1.04
C GLU A 148 -21.33 -17.38 -1.04
N MET A 149 -20.72 -18.06 -0.07
CA MET A 149 -20.90 -19.50 0.12
C MET A 149 -22.34 -19.89 0.44
N ILE A 150 -23.17 -19.03 1.03
CA ILE A 150 -24.59 -19.31 1.24
C ILE A 150 -25.28 -19.58 -0.11
N ASN A 151 -25.00 -18.77 -1.13
CA ASN A 151 -25.56 -18.97 -2.46
C ASN A 151 -25.09 -20.29 -3.09
N LEU A 152 -23.81 -20.63 -2.91
CA LEU A 152 -23.25 -21.91 -3.38
C LEU A 152 -23.86 -23.11 -2.66
N ASN A 153 -24.09 -23.00 -1.34
CA ASN A 153 -24.74 -24.04 -0.54
C ASN A 153 -26.19 -24.25 -0.97
N LEU A 154 -26.96 -23.17 -1.15
CA LEU A 154 -28.34 -23.24 -1.64
C LEU A 154 -28.41 -23.89 -3.03
N LEU A 155 -27.48 -23.54 -3.93
CA LEU A 155 -27.38 -24.17 -5.24
C LEU A 155 -27.06 -25.66 -5.13
N MET A 156 -26.13 -26.03 -4.26
CA MET A 156 -25.76 -27.42 -4.03
C MET A 156 -26.91 -28.24 -3.44
N GLU A 157 -27.69 -27.68 -2.51
CA GLU A 157 -28.89 -28.32 -1.95
C GLU A 157 -29.97 -28.53 -3.00
N LYS A 158 -30.25 -27.52 -3.84
CA LYS A 158 -31.16 -27.68 -4.98
C LYS A 158 -30.74 -28.84 -5.89
N LYS A 159 -29.45 -28.92 -6.24
CA LYS A 159 -28.91 -30.01 -7.07
C LYS A 159 -28.99 -31.38 -6.39
N ARG A 160 -28.81 -31.46 -5.07
CA ARG A 160 -29.00 -32.69 -4.29
C ARG A 160 -30.45 -33.15 -4.32
N HIS A 161 -31.39 -32.24 -4.11
CA HIS A 161 -32.81 -32.55 -4.18
C HIS A 161 -33.25 -33.01 -5.58
N ASP A 162 -32.74 -32.39 -6.65
CA ASP A 162 -32.98 -32.86 -8.02
C ASP A 162 -32.41 -34.27 -8.26
N LEU A 163 -31.23 -34.56 -7.70
CA LEU A 163 -30.60 -35.88 -7.77
C LEU A 163 -31.46 -36.94 -7.04
N ASP A 164 -32.02 -36.62 -5.88
CA ASP A 164 -32.87 -37.53 -5.10
C ASP A 164 -34.18 -37.84 -5.83
N LYS A 165 -34.75 -36.86 -6.55
CA LYS A 165 -35.91 -37.08 -7.43
C LYS A 165 -35.59 -38.02 -8.58
N ILE A 166 -34.41 -37.87 -9.19
CA ILE A 166 -33.98 -38.63 -10.36
C ILE A 166 -33.57 -40.07 -10.01
N GLN A 167 -33.01 -40.31 -8.82
CA GLN A 167 -32.65 -41.67 -8.37
C GLN A 167 -33.85 -42.63 -8.27
N ARG A 168 -35.08 -42.11 -8.24
CA ARG A 168 -36.31 -42.89 -8.21
C ARG A 168 -36.74 -43.44 -9.59
N SER A 169 -36.09 -43.02 -10.69
CA SER A 169 -36.38 -43.48 -12.07
C SER A 169 -35.18 -44.23 -12.69
N PRO A 170 -35.33 -45.49 -13.13
CA PRO A 170 -34.24 -46.30 -13.71
C PRO A 170 -33.63 -45.74 -15.00
N GLU A 171 -34.40 -44.98 -15.80
CA GLU A 171 -33.97 -44.47 -17.11
C GLU A 171 -32.98 -43.29 -17.06
N ALA A 172 -32.78 -42.67 -15.90
CA ALA A 172 -32.08 -41.38 -15.77
C ALA A 172 -30.65 -41.46 -15.22
N LYS A 173 -29.94 -42.59 -15.43
CA LYS A 173 -28.57 -42.80 -14.95
C LYS A 173 -27.56 -41.75 -15.41
N SER A 174 -27.67 -41.26 -16.67
CA SER A 174 -26.75 -40.25 -17.22
C SER A 174 -26.90 -38.90 -16.51
N ILE A 175 -28.15 -38.45 -16.32
CA ILE A 175 -28.48 -37.20 -15.63
C ILE A 175 -28.03 -37.26 -14.16
N GLY A 176 -28.27 -38.40 -13.49
CA GLY A 176 -27.79 -38.62 -12.12
C GLY A 176 -26.25 -38.66 -11.99
N ARG A 177 -25.50 -39.04 -13.03
CA ARG A 177 -24.03 -38.87 -13.03
C ARG A 177 -23.64 -37.41 -13.19
N HIS A 178 -24.27 -36.69 -14.11
CA HIS A 178 -23.98 -35.28 -14.35
C HIS A 178 -24.23 -34.42 -13.09
N LEU A 179 -25.36 -34.61 -12.42
CA LEU A 179 -25.67 -33.91 -11.15
C LEU A 179 -24.66 -34.25 -10.04
N ARG A 180 -24.22 -35.51 -9.92
CA ARG A 180 -23.16 -35.89 -8.97
C ARG A 180 -21.85 -35.18 -9.26
N THR A 181 -21.46 -35.07 -10.53
CA THR A 181 -20.26 -34.33 -10.94
C THR A 181 -20.39 -32.85 -10.60
N GLN A 182 -21.54 -32.22 -10.85
CA GLN A 182 -21.80 -30.83 -10.49
C GLN A 182 -21.75 -30.60 -8.98
N ILE A 183 -22.40 -31.45 -8.18
CA ILE A 183 -22.36 -31.39 -6.70
C ILE A 183 -20.92 -31.53 -6.19
N LYS A 184 -20.15 -32.46 -6.76
CA LYS A 184 -18.73 -32.64 -6.43
C LYS A 184 -17.92 -31.37 -6.76
N GLY A 185 -18.19 -30.75 -7.91
CA GLY A 185 -17.58 -29.48 -8.31
C GLY A 185 -17.89 -28.34 -7.34
N LEU A 186 -19.17 -28.15 -7.01
CA LEU A 186 -19.64 -27.13 -6.05
C LEU A 186 -19.05 -27.35 -4.66
N SER A 187 -19.03 -28.59 -4.17
CA SER A 187 -18.42 -28.93 -2.88
C SER A 187 -16.92 -28.63 -2.86
N LYS A 188 -16.21 -28.89 -3.97
CA LYS A 188 -14.78 -28.55 -4.10
C LYS A 188 -14.57 -27.02 -4.10
N GLN A 189 -15.44 -26.26 -4.78
CA GLN A 189 -15.38 -24.81 -4.80
C GLN A 189 -15.63 -24.21 -3.42
N LEU A 190 -16.64 -24.71 -2.70
CA LEU A 190 -16.96 -24.30 -1.33
C LEU A 190 -15.76 -24.52 -0.40
N LYS A 191 -15.18 -25.73 -0.41
CA LYS A 191 -14.00 -26.03 0.40
C LYS A 191 -12.81 -25.15 0.02
N ARG A 192 -12.62 -24.86 -1.27
CA ARG A 192 -11.54 -23.97 -1.73
C ARG A 192 -11.71 -22.56 -1.16
N GLN A 193 -12.92 -22.00 -1.18
CA GLN A 193 -13.22 -20.67 -0.63
C GLN A 193 -13.05 -20.62 0.90
N GLN A 194 -13.33 -21.71 1.62
CA GLN A 194 -13.11 -21.78 3.07
C GLN A 194 -11.65 -21.79 3.50
N GLU A 195 -10.75 -22.22 2.62
CA GLU A 195 -9.35 -22.49 2.95
C GLU A 195 -8.39 -21.53 2.26
N ILE A 196 -8.85 -20.48 1.56
CA ILE A 196 -7.97 -19.58 0.79
C ILE A 196 -6.89 -18.98 1.69
N TYR A 197 -7.30 -18.29 2.76
CA TYR A 197 -6.36 -17.64 3.68
C TYR A 197 -5.47 -18.64 4.43
N LEU A 198 -5.95 -19.87 4.67
CA LEU A 198 -5.13 -20.90 5.31
C LEU A 198 -4.05 -21.45 4.38
N LYS A 199 -4.38 -21.62 3.10
CA LYS A 199 -3.42 -22.06 2.08
C LYS A 199 -2.36 -21.01 1.84
N GLU A 200 -2.79 -19.75 1.74
CA GLU A 200 -1.88 -18.60 1.64
C GLU A 200 -1.00 -18.49 2.89
N PHE A 201 -1.57 -18.62 4.09
CA PHE A 201 -0.80 -18.67 5.34
C PHE A 201 0.25 -19.80 5.33
N ASP A 202 -0.17 -21.03 5.00
CA ASP A 202 0.75 -22.17 4.94
C ASP A 202 1.85 -21.94 3.88
N ALA A 203 1.54 -21.31 2.74
CA ALA A 203 2.54 -20.94 1.73
C ALA A 203 3.55 -19.92 2.27
N LEU A 204 3.08 -18.85 2.93
CA LEU A 204 3.95 -17.83 3.50
C LEU A 204 4.86 -18.42 4.59
N THR A 205 4.37 -19.38 5.38
CA THR A 205 5.22 -20.08 6.35
C THR A 205 6.34 -20.89 5.71
N ARG A 206 6.14 -21.47 4.52
CA ARG A 206 7.18 -22.21 3.79
C ARG A 206 8.26 -21.28 3.26
N VAL A 207 7.88 -20.12 2.73
CA VAL A 207 8.86 -19.08 2.35
C VAL A 207 9.66 -18.61 3.57
N LEU A 208 8.99 -18.36 4.71
CA LEU A 208 9.67 -17.99 5.95
C LEU A 208 10.60 -19.10 6.48
N GLN A 209 10.25 -20.38 6.30
CA GLN A 209 11.12 -21.50 6.62
C GLN A 209 12.34 -21.57 5.69
N TYR A 210 12.14 -21.35 4.39
CA TYR A 210 13.23 -21.33 3.41
C TYR A 210 14.31 -20.32 3.77
N PHE A 211 13.89 -19.09 4.11
CA PHE A 211 14.80 -18.05 4.58
C PHE A 211 15.18 -18.20 6.06
N GLY A 212 14.86 -19.30 6.75
CA GLY A 212 15.32 -19.52 8.12
C GLY A 212 14.70 -18.58 9.18
N ARG A 213 13.55 -17.96 8.90
CA ARG A 213 12.78 -17.16 9.86
C ARG A 213 11.95 -18.04 10.79
N LEU A 214 11.65 -19.27 10.36
CA LEU A 214 10.93 -20.28 11.14
C LEU A 214 11.71 -21.58 11.20
N LYS A 215 11.71 -22.25 12.37
CA LYS A 215 12.26 -23.60 12.48
C LYS A 215 11.37 -24.63 11.77
N PRO A 216 11.95 -25.69 11.18
CA PRO A 216 11.19 -26.80 10.59
C PRO A 216 10.65 -27.72 11.71
N ASP A 217 9.54 -27.34 12.34
CA ASP A 217 8.84 -28.17 13.32
C ASP A 217 7.38 -28.36 12.88
N LYS A 218 6.89 -29.61 12.96
CA LYS A 218 5.54 -30.02 12.54
C LYS A 218 4.50 -29.78 13.63
N THR A 219 4.90 -29.56 14.87
CA THR A 219 4.01 -29.52 16.04
C THR A 219 3.80 -28.12 16.58
N ARG A 220 4.87 -27.29 16.61
CA ARG A 220 4.78 -25.88 17.02
C ARG A 220 5.76 -25.04 16.21
N TRP A 221 5.26 -23.94 15.66
CA TRP A 221 6.10 -22.96 14.97
C TRP A 221 6.95 -22.23 16.01
N HIS A 222 8.27 -22.29 15.82
CA HIS A 222 9.22 -21.55 16.64
C HIS A 222 9.93 -20.54 15.74
N LEU A 223 9.78 -19.26 16.06
CA LEU A 223 10.52 -18.20 15.40
C LEU A 223 12.02 -18.36 15.71
N THR A 224 12.86 -18.13 14.71
CA THR A 224 14.30 -17.96 14.92
C THR A 224 14.57 -16.53 15.41
N SER A 225 15.81 -16.22 15.80
CA SER A 225 16.20 -14.82 16.10
C SER A 225 15.96 -13.90 14.89
N LEU A 226 16.21 -14.39 13.68
CA LEU A 226 15.92 -13.67 12.43
C LEU A 226 14.41 -13.53 12.18
N GLY A 227 13.63 -14.56 12.51
CA GLY A 227 12.16 -14.50 12.47
C GLY A 227 11.61 -13.47 13.45
N GLU A 228 12.14 -13.43 14.66
CA GLU A 228 11.76 -12.43 15.66
C GLU A 228 12.09 -11.02 15.19
N MET A 229 13.30 -10.80 14.67
CA MET A 229 13.70 -9.52 14.08
C MET A 229 12.77 -9.12 12.94
N THR A 230 12.52 -10.01 11.98
CA THR A 230 11.64 -9.75 10.81
C THR A 230 10.23 -9.38 11.25
N GLY A 231 9.67 -10.08 12.26
CA GLY A 231 8.32 -9.82 12.77
C GLY A 231 8.15 -8.44 13.45
N HIS A 232 9.24 -7.73 13.74
CA HIS A 232 9.20 -6.37 14.27
C HIS A 232 9.31 -5.28 13.20
N ILE A 233 9.69 -5.62 11.96
CA ILE A 233 9.79 -4.66 10.84
C ILE A 233 8.39 -4.36 10.32
N ARG A 234 8.02 -3.08 10.20
CA ARG A 234 6.69 -2.60 9.79
C ARG A 234 6.82 -1.85 8.47
N ALA A 235 7.17 -2.59 7.43
CA ALA A 235 7.30 -2.09 6.07
C ALA A 235 6.65 -3.10 5.10
N GLN A 236 6.37 -2.68 3.87
CA GLN A 236 5.82 -3.59 2.86
C GLN A 236 6.84 -4.67 2.47
N ASN A 237 8.12 -4.28 2.31
CA ASN A 237 9.24 -5.16 2.01
C ASN A 237 9.89 -5.74 3.28
N ASP A 238 9.10 -6.11 4.28
CA ASP A 238 9.56 -6.56 5.61
C ASP A 238 10.62 -7.69 5.56
N LEU A 239 10.36 -8.75 4.78
CA LEU A 239 11.27 -9.89 4.62
C LEU A 239 12.50 -9.51 3.80
N LEU A 240 12.35 -8.74 2.73
CA LEU A 240 13.49 -8.27 1.92
C LEU A 240 14.43 -7.39 2.76
N ILE A 241 13.87 -6.46 3.55
CA ILE A 241 14.66 -5.60 4.45
C ILE A 241 15.41 -6.47 5.46
N SER A 242 14.79 -7.48 6.04
CA SER A 242 15.49 -8.36 6.99
C SER A 242 16.60 -9.19 6.34
N LEU A 243 16.41 -9.64 5.10
CA LEU A 243 17.44 -10.33 4.30
C LEU A 243 18.61 -9.41 3.95
N VAL A 244 18.34 -8.16 3.60
CA VAL A 244 19.38 -7.15 3.35
C VAL A 244 20.14 -6.79 4.62
N ILE A 245 19.44 -6.66 5.76
CA ILE A 245 20.08 -6.48 7.07
C ILE A 245 21.03 -7.64 7.34
N GLU A 246 20.64 -8.88 7.06
CA GLU A 246 21.47 -10.07 7.30
C GLU A 246 22.71 -10.15 6.38
N SER A 247 22.59 -9.69 5.12
CA SER A 247 23.65 -9.85 4.11
C SER A 247 24.68 -8.71 4.07
N ILE A 248 24.33 -7.54 4.59
CA ILE A 248 25.16 -6.34 4.45
C ILE A 248 26.29 -6.27 5.48
N ASP A 249 27.50 -5.91 5.02
CA ASP A 249 28.60 -5.53 5.91
C ASP A 249 28.49 -4.04 6.31
N TYR A 250 27.91 -3.77 7.48
CA TYR A 250 27.68 -2.41 7.97
C TYR A 250 28.96 -1.58 8.13
N ASN A 251 30.11 -2.23 8.33
CA ASN A 251 31.38 -1.52 8.54
C ASN A 251 31.94 -0.95 7.24
N SER A 252 31.54 -1.51 6.10
CA SER A 252 31.98 -1.09 4.77
C SER A 252 31.33 0.22 4.27
N PHE A 253 30.28 0.69 4.94
CA PHE A 253 29.47 1.84 4.53
C PHE A 253 29.41 2.94 5.60
N SER A 254 29.34 4.19 5.15
CA SER A 254 29.02 5.32 6.03
C SER A 254 27.55 5.31 6.47
N PRO A 255 27.18 6.03 7.56
CA PRO A 255 25.78 6.18 7.98
C PRO A 255 24.83 6.60 6.84
N VAL A 256 25.26 7.58 6.04
CA VAL A 256 24.47 8.12 4.91
C VAL A 256 24.35 7.10 3.77
N GLU A 257 25.42 6.35 3.47
CA GLU A 257 25.37 5.29 2.45
C GLU A 257 24.45 4.13 2.87
N LEU A 258 24.42 3.76 4.15
CA LEU A 258 23.47 2.77 4.66
C LEU A 258 22.03 3.26 4.54
N ALA A 259 21.77 4.52 4.87
CA ALA A 259 20.45 5.09 4.65
C ALA A 259 20.05 5.10 3.17
N ALA A 260 20.99 5.42 2.27
CA ALA A 260 20.75 5.36 0.83
C ALA A 260 20.43 3.92 0.36
N ILE A 261 21.07 2.90 0.93
CA ILE A 261 20.75 1.50 0.69
C ILE A 261 19.33 1.14 1.18
N PHE A 262 18.96 1.50 2.40
CA PHE A 262 17.60 1.21 2.91
C PHE A 262 16.51 1.96 2.16
N SER A 263 16.83 3.13 1.61
CA SER A 263 15.89 3.93 0.83
C SER A 263 15.33 3.19 -0.40
N THR A 264 16.07 2.21 -0.92
CA THR A 264 15.68 1.48 -2.12
C THR A 264 14.51 0.53 -1.91
N MET A 265 14.24 0.12 -0.67
CA MET A 265 13.18 -0.83 -0.33
C MET A 265 11.94 -0.14 0.27
N VAL A 266 11.96 1.19 0.38
CA VAL A 266 10.88 1.98 1.02
C VAL A 266 10.21 2.91 0.02
N PHE A 267 10.95 3.35 -0.99
CA PHE A 267 10.47 4.31 -1.97
C PHE A 267 9.75 3.61 -3.13
N GLU A 268 8.59 4.14 -3.50
CA GLU A 268 7.84 3.75 -4.69
C GLU A 268 7.60 4.99 -5.56
N PRO A 269 8.31 5.13 -6.70
CA PRO A 269 8.17 6.29 -7.56
C PRO A 269 6.80 6.31 -8.22
N ARG A 270 6.19 7.50 -8.28
CA ARG A 270 4.94 7.74 -9.02
C ARG A 270 5.16 7.94 -10.53
N ARG A 271 6.41 8.11 -10.95
CA ARG A 271 6.83 8.40 -12.33
C ARG A 271 8.15 7.70 -12.59
N TYR A 272 8.35 7.26 -13.84
CA TYR A 272 9.64 6.79 -14.29
C TYR A 272 10.67 7.92 -14.16
N MET A 273 11.80 7.66 -13.49
CA MET A 273 12.88 8.63 -13.36
C MET A 273 14.13 8.15 -14.11
N GLN A 274 14.95 9.09 -14.57
CA GLN A 274 16.24 8.75 -15.17
C GLN A 274 17.24 8.38 -14.06
N HIS A 275 17.85 7.22 -14.20
CA HIS A 275 18.81 6.66 -13.25
C HIS A 275 20.16 7.40 -13.29
N ASP A 276 20.32 8.50 -12.55
CA ASP A 276 21.66 9.03 -12.25
C ASP A 276 22.16 8.60 -10.87
N LEU A 277 22.82 7.45 -10.84
CA LEU A 277 23.42 6.89 -9.63
C LEU A 277 24.87 7.35 -9.41
N SER A 278 25.36 8.35 -10.15
CA SER A 278 26.76 8.80 -10.09
C SER A 278 27.17 9.28 -8.70
N THR A 279 26.23 9.91 -7.98
CA THR A 279 26.43 10.39 -6.61
C THR A 279 26.63 9.27 -5.58
N CYS A 280 26.06 8.09 -5.84
CA CYS A 280 26.29 6.93 -4.97
C CYS A 280 27.72 6.40 -5.16
N SER A 281 28.37 5.93 -4.09
CA SER A 281 29.71 5.36 -4.21
C SER A 281 29.71 4.06 -5.03
N ARG A 282 30.88 3.66 -5.53
CA ARG A 282 31.02 2.38 -6.25
C ARG A 282 30.60 1.18 -5.40
N LYS A 283 30.86 1.22 -4.09
CA LYS A 283 30.47 0.17 -3.14
C LYS A 283 28.96 0.08 -3.01
N VAL A 284 28.27 1.21 -2.85
CA VAL A 284 26.79 1.26 -2.79
C VAL A 284 26.17 0.71 -4.08
N ARG A 285 26.65 1.16 -5.25
CA ARG A 285 26.15 0.65 -6.54
C ARG A 285 26.44 -0.85 -6.75
N GLN A 286 27.52 -1.37 -6.19
CA GLN A 286 27.78 -2.81 -6.22
C GLN A 286 26.77 -3.56 -5.34
N PHE A 287 26.51 -3.05 -4.13
CA PHE A 287 25.54 -3.65 -3.22
C PHE A 287 24.10 -3.57 -3.74
N PHE A 288 23.76 -2.58 -4.56
CA PHE A 288 22.47 -2.57 -5.28
C PHE A 288 22.25 -3.81 -6.13
N LYS A 289 23.31 -4.35 -6.75
CA LYS A 289 23.22 -5.62 -7.49
C LYS A 289 22.95 -6.78 -6.53
N ASP A 290 23.58 -6.77 -5.36
CA ASP A 290 23.38 -7.80 -4.33
C ASP A 290 21.92 -7.77 -3.82
N ILE A 291 21.33 -6.58 -3.64
CA ILE A 291 19.90 -6.43 -3.31
C ILE A 291 19.01 -7.02 -4.40
N LEU A 292 19.34 -6.80 -5.69
CA LEU A 292 18.59 -7.41 -6.80
C LEU A 292 18.67 -8.94 -6.76
N TYR A 293 19.84 -9.51 -6.49
CA TYR A 293 19.98 -10.97 -6.33
C TYR A 293 19.14 -11.50 -5.16
N ILE A 294 19.13 -10.82 -4.02
CA ILE A 294 18.29 -11.20 -2.87
C ILE A 294 16.80 -11.09 -3.22
N ALA A 295 16.41 -10.02 -3.90
CA ALA A 295 15.02 -9.82 -4.34
C ALA A 295 14.59 -10.89 -5.35
N ASP A 296 15.46 -11.27 -6.28
CA ASP A 296 15.18 -12.31 -7.27
C ASP A 296 15.08 -13.70 -6.63
N ASP A 297 15.94 -14.03 -5.67
CA ASP A 297 15.83 -15.27 -4.89
C ASP A 297 14.51 -15.31 -4.10
N LEU A 298 14.13 -14.20 -3.45
CA LEU A 298 12.84 -14.10 -2.79
C LEU A 298 11.65 -14.23 -3.75
N ARG A 299 11.71 -13.60 -4.93
CA ARG A 299 10.69 -13.75 -6.00
C ARG A 299 10.58 -15.21 -6.43
N TYR A 300 11.70 -15.87 -6.69
CA TYR A 300 11.74 -17.27 -7.11
C TYR A 300 11.04 -18.17 -6.09
N VAL A 301 11.38 -18.04 -4.81
CA VAL A 301 10.75 -18.85 -3.75
C VAL A 301 9.26 -18.50 -3.56
N GLN A 302 8.88 -17.23 -3.72
CA GLN A 302 7.46 -16.85 -3.73
C GLN A 302 6.69 -17.51 -4.88
N GLU A 303 7.25 -17.52 -6.09
CA GLU A 303 6.62 -18.10 -7.27
C GLU A 303 6.43 -19.62 -7.15
N GLU A 304 7.45 -20.33 -6.66
CA GLU A 304 7.37 -21.77 -6.37
C GLU A 304 6.24 -22.11 -5.38
N GLU A 305 5.98 -21.21 -4.42
CA GLU A 305 4.91 -21.34 -3.44
C GLU A 305 3.56 -20.75 -3.88
N GLY A 306 3.49 -20.18 -5.09
CA GLY A 306 2.29 -19.56 -5.64
C GLY A 306 1.86 -18.28 -4.92
N ILE A 307 2.82 -17.53 -4.37
CA ILE A 307 2.62 -16.26 -3.66
C ILE A 307 2.91 -15.08 -4.59
N HIS A 308 2.04 -14.08 -4.54
CA HIS A 308 2.14 -12.87 -5.34
C HIS A 308 2.19 -11.62 -4.46
N LEU A 309 3.16 -11.56 -3.54
CA LEU A 309 3.45 -10.35 -2.78
C LEU A 309 4.40 -9.45 -3.58
N PRO A 310 4.14 -8.13 -3.64
CA PRO A 310 5.00 -7.21 -4.37
C PRO A 310 6.37 -7.12 -3.69
N ILE A 311 7.43 -7.13 -4.52
CA ILE A 311 8.82 -6.93 -4.10
C ILE A 311 9.35 -5.75 -4.90
N THR A 312 9.37 -4.58 -4.26
CA THR A 312 9.75 -3.30 -4.86
C THR A 312 11.16 -2.91 -4.46
N VAL A 313 12.01 -2.62 -5.45
CA VAL A 313 13.39 -2.16 -5.24
C VAL A 313 13.66 -1.02 -6.22
N GLU A 314 13.88 0.17 -5.70
CA GLU A 314 13.95 1.40 -6.49
C GLU A 314 15.16 2.24 -6.12
N PHE A 315 16.06 2.49 -7.08
CA PHE A 315 17.35 3.12 -6.79
C PHE A 315 17.34 4.64 -6.86
N ASP A 316 16.31 5.23 -7.48
CA ASP A 316 16.34 6.62 -7.90
C ASP A 316 16.33 7.64 -6.76
N PHE A 317 15.86 7.21 -5.58
CA PHE A 317 15.84 8.06 -4.40
C PHE A 317 17.18 8.05 -3.63
N ALA A 318 17.99 7.01 -3.79
CA ALA A 318 19.25 6.87 -3.06
C ALA A 318 20.27 8.02 -3.30
N PRO A 319 20.46 8.54 -4.54
CA PRO A 319 21.31 9.71 -4.77
C PRO A 319 20.87 10.94 -3.97
N LEU A 320 19.56 11.19 -3.86
CA LEU A 320 19.02 12.31 -3.08
C LEU A 320 19.32 12.14 -1.59
N VAL A 321 19.24 10.91 -1.07
CA VAL A 321 19.63 10.59 0.32
C VAL A 321 21.11 10.89 0.54
N VAL A 322 21.98 10.52 -0.39
CA VAL A 322 23.43 10.82 -0.30
C VAL A 322 23.69 12.32 -0.33
N LEU A 323 23.10 13.08 -1.26
CA LEU A 323 23.25 14.53 -1.32
C LEU A 323 22.74 15.21 -0.06
N TRP A 324 21.56 14.82 0.41
CA TRP A 324 20.93 15.40 1.58
C TRP A 324 21.71 15.08 2.87
N GLY A 325 22.06 13.81 3.10
CA GLY A 325 22.89 13.40 4.24
C GLY A 325 24.30 14.00 4.20
N GLY A 326 24.81 14.33 3.01
CA GLY A 326 26.07 15.06 2.82
C GLY A 326 25.99 16.58 3.06
N GLY A 327 24.83 17.12 3.45
CA GLY A 327 24.68 18.55 3.79
C GLY A 327 24.22 19.45 2.66
N ALA A 328 23.71 18.91 1.54
CA ALA A 328 23.18 19.73 0.46
C ALA A 328 22.01 20.62 0.93
N LYS A 329 21.87 21.80 0.31
CA LYS A 329 20.71 22.68 0.49
C LYS A 329 19.48 22.09 -0.21
N TRP A 330 18.29 22.27 0.36
CA TRP A 330 17.01 21.77 -0.19
C TRP A 330 16.83 22.13 -1.67
N SER A 331 17.04 23.39 -2.02
CA SER A 331 16.90 23.90 -3.39
C SER A 331 17.82 23.22 -4.42
N ASN A 332 18.90 22.57 -3.97
CA ASN A 332 19.82 21.87 -4.87
C ASN A 332 19.37 20.44 -5.17
N LEU A 333 18.53 19.81 -4.34
CA LEU A 333 18.05 18.44 -4.57
C LEU A 333 17.25 18.34 -5.87
N PHE A 334 16.39 19.33 -6.13
CA PHE A 334 15.49 19.38 -7.30
C PHE A 334 16.17 19.71 -8.63
N LYS A 335 17.48 19.97 -8.61
CA LYS A 335 18.25 20.08 -9.86
C LYS A 335 18.51 18.72 -10.50
N PHE A 336 18.36 17.64 -9.72
CA PHE A 336 18.75 16.28 -10.08
C PHE A 336 17.57 15.31 -10.04
N THR A 337 16.33 15.80 -9.93
CA THR A 337 15.13 14.95 -9.86
C THR A 337 13.91 15.64 -10.45
N GLU A 338 13.00 14.84 -11.01
CA GLU A 338 11.67 15.27 -11.44
C GLU A 338 10.62 15.15 -10.32
N MET A 339 11.02 14.72 -9.12
CA MET A 339 10.14 14.64 -7.96
C MET A 339 9.66 16.02 -7.50
N THR A 340 8.42 16.06 -7.01
CA THR A 340 7.89 17.24 -6.32
C THR A 340 8.48 17.35 -4.91
N ASP A 341 8.45 18.55 -4.33
CA ASP A 341 8.85 18.77 -2.93
C ASP A 341 8.15 17.79 -1.98
N GLY A 342 6.84 17.59 -2.16
CA GLY A 342 6.02 16.70 -1.33
C GLY A 342 6.40 15.22 -1.45
N ASP A 343 6.75 14.76 -2.66
CA ASP A 343 7.19 13.38 -2.86
C ASP A 343 8.55 13.13 -2.17
N VAL A 344 9.49 14.08 -2.23
CA VAL A 344 10.80 13.99 -1.57
C VAL A 344 10.63 13.96 -0.04
N VAL A 345 9.82 14.87 0.52
CA VAL A 345 9.56 14.90 1.97
C VAL A 345 8.94 13.57 2.43
N ARG A 346 7.94 13.07 1.70
CA ARG A 346 7.28 11.81 2.04
C ARG A 346 8.27 10.64 2.01
N ALA A 347 9.06 10.52 0.96
CA ALA A 347 10.05 9.45 0.82
C ALA A 347 11.14 9.52 1.92
N MET A 348 11.64 10.72 2.23
CA MET A 348 12.57 10.94 3.35
C MET A 348 11.95 10.53 4.69
N ARG A 349 10.68 10.87 4.93
CA ARG A 349 9.98 10.50 6.16
C ARG A 349 9.81 9.00 6.32
N GLN A 350 9.36 8.33 5.26
CA GLN A 350 9.26 6.86 5.27
C GLN A 350 10.63 6.19 5.52
N LEU A 351 11.71 6.72 4.94
CA LEU A 351 13.07 6.26 5.22
C LEU A 351 13.45 6.49 6.69
N ILE A 352 13.23 7.70 7.22
CA ILE A 352 13.55 8.04 8.62
C ILE A 352 12.77 7.15 9.60
N ASP A 353 11.51 6.86 9.32
CA ASP A 353 10.69 5.96 10.13
C ASP A 353 11.23 4.51 10.11
N LEU A 354 11.66 4.02 8.94
CA LEU A 354 12.35 2.73 8.86
C LEU A 354 13.65 2.74 9.66
N LEU A 355 14.46 3.79 9.53
CA LEU A 355 15.73 3.92 10.26
C LEU A 355 15.50 3.93 11.77
N ARG A 356 14.54 4.70 12.28
CA ARG A 356 14.15 4.68 13.72
C ARG A 356 13.69 3.29 14.17
N GLN A 357 12.97 2.59 13.30
CA GLN A 357 12.59 1.20 13.58
C GLN A 357 13.80 0.28 13.65
N ILE A 358 14.76 0.39 12.73
CA ILE A 358 16.00 -0.40 12.72
C ILE A 358 16.86 -0.11 13.97
N GLU A 359 16.97 1.15 14.38
CA GLU A 359 17.72 1.55 15.58
C GLU A 359 17.24 0.82 16.85
N THR A 360 15.92 0.64 16.97
CA THR A 360 15.27 0.00 18.12
C THR A 360 14.91 -1.48 17.87
N LEU A 361 15.29 -2.03 16.71
CA LEU A 361 14.87 -3.34 16.25
C LEU A 361 15.45 -4.46 17.13
N PRO A 362 14.63 -5.33 17.75
CA PRO A 362 15.12 -6.48 18.50
C PRO A 362 15.96 -7.41 17.62
N GLY A 363 17.14 -7.80 18.11
CA GLY A 363 18.07 -8.67 17.37
C GLY A 363 18.94 -7.97 16.32
N ALA A 364 18.74 -6.68 16.04
CA ALA A 364 19.62 -5.93 15.15
C ALA A 364 21.04 -5.80 15.74
N PRO A 365 22.10 -6.00 14.94
CA PRO A 365 23.48 -5.86 15.40
C PRO A 365 23.78 -4.47 15.97
N PRO A 366 24.59 -4.36 17.05
CA PRO A 366 24.94 -3.06 17.65
C PRO A 366 25.58 -2.08 16.67
N GLU A 367 26.38 -2.59 15.73
CA GLU A 367 27.07 -1.81 14.69
C GLU A 367 26.05 -1.15 13.75
N LEU A 368 25.04 -1.91 13.31
CA LEU A 368 23.95 -1.39 12.49
C LEU A 368 23.18 -0.31 13.25
N ARG A 369 22.79 -0.58 14.50
CA ARG A 369 22.05 0.39 15.32
C ARG A 369 22.83 1.70 15.47
N LYS A 370 24.12 1.62 15.75
CA LYS A 370 24.99 2.81 15.85
C LYS A 370 25.05 3.58 14.52
N LYS A 371 25.27 2.89 13.40
CA LYS A 371 25.31 3.54 12.08
C LYS A 371 24.00 4.24 11.74
N VAL A 372 22.87 3.63 12.09
CA VAL A 372 21.55 4.19 11.88
C VAL A 372 21.29 5.38 12.79
N HIS A 373 21.67 5.28 14.07
CA HIS A 373 21.65 6.40 15.02
C HIS A 373 22.42 7.61 14.48
N ASP A 374 23.63 7.38 13.94
CA ASP A 374 24.48 8.43 13.36
C ASP A 374 23.88 9.00 12.05
N ALA A 375 23.08 8.24 11.31
CA ALA A 375 22.45 8.68 10.07
C ALA A 375 21.23 9.58 10.29
N LEU A 376 20.43 9.29 11.33
CA LEU A 376 19.19 9.99 11.63
C LEU A 376 19.34 11.53 11.72
N PRO A 377 20.27 12.12 12.51
CA PRO A 377 20.39 13.58 12.59
C PRO A 377 20.89 14.23 11.29
N LEU A 378 21.54 13.47 10.40
CA LEU A 378 21.99 13.97 9.10
C LEU A 378 20.82 14.09 8.10
N LEU A 379 19.80 13.23 8.27
CA LEU A 379 18.63 13.18 7.40
C LEU A 379 17.45 13.97 7.97
N ASP A 380 17.21 13.90 9.28
CA ASP A 380 16.10 14.58 9.96
C ASP A 380 16.49 16.00 10.38
N ARG A 381 16.66 16.88 9.39
CA ARG A 381 17.04 18.28 9.58
C ARG A 381 16.21 19.24 8.74
N ASP A 382 16.29 20.53 9.04
CA ASP A 382 15.69 21.63 8.28
C ASP A 382 14.20 21.39 7.93
N LEU A 383 13.85 21.50 6.64
CA LEU A 383 12.48 21.36 6.13
C LEU A 383 11.87 19.99 6.39
N ILE A 384 12.68 18.93 6.41
CA ILE A 384 12.18 17.59 6.71
C ILE A 384 11.67 17.60 8.15
N GLN A 385 12.47 18.08 9.10
CA GLN A 385 12.14 18.15 10.53
C GLN A 385 10.82 18.88 10.83
N LEU A 386 10.46 19.87 10.02
CA LEU A 386 9.25 20.68 10.18
C LEU A 386 7.96 19.96 9.76
N VAL A 387 8.06 18.90 8.95
CA VAL A 387 6.92 18.09 8.51
C VAL A 387 6.86 16.85 9.40
N ILE A 388 5.97 16.88 10.39
CA ILE A 388 5.73 15.79 11.37
C ILE A 388 4.54 14.95 10.93
#